data_AF-A0A2V8Y1T4-F1
#
_entry.id   AF-A0A2V8Y1T4-F1
#
_cell.length_a   1.000
_cell.length_b   1.000
_cell.length_c   1.000
_cell.angle_alpha   90.00
_cell.angle_beta   90.00
_cell.angle_gamma   90.00
#
_symmetry.space_group_name_H-M   'P 1'
#
loop_
_entity.id
_entity.type
_entity.pdbx_description
1 polymer ?
#
loop_
_entity_poly.entity_id
_entity_poly.type
_entity_poly.pdbx_seq_one_letter_code
_entity_poly.pdbx_strand_id
1 'polypeptide(L)'
;MPNKTLNAKLLWMQFEDVLAPRLGLTVKERAVYSYLLRHSLVVGKLRLQFAVMSLARTLGLSIGPVRQAVRRLDELGALRVLERSKTGHLVEMRLPEKIRAIRPGRNGASGATGAAGEPPASTLETTDFLKTWALRKAIHDRERGACFYCLRRTPANVHCLDHVVPRVRLGRNSYRNLVSCCLECNTRK
;
A
#
# COMPACT_ATOMS: atom_id res chain seq x y z
N MET A 1 -18.58 23.71 14.17
CA MET A 1 -19.01 22.53 14.96
C MET A 1 -18.24 22.55 16.27
N PRO A 2 -18.92 22.48 17.43
CA PRO A 2 -18.33 22.84 18.72
C PRO A 2 -17.18 21.88 19.10
N ASN A 3 -16.10 22.47 19.61
CA ASN A 3 -14.91 21.81 20.14
C ASN A 3 -15.28 20.91 21.32
N LYS A 4 -15.66 19.66 21.05
CA LYS A 4 -15.56 18.61 22.05
C LYS A 4 -14.07 18.39 22.27
N THR A 5 -13.55 18.77 23.44
CA THR A 5 -12.19 18.46 23.87
C THR A 5 -11.99 16.96 23.74
N LEU A 6 -11.18 16.55 22.76
CA LEU A 6 -10.90 15.15 22.50
C LEU A 6 -10.06 14.60 23.65
N ASN A 7 -10.57 13.57 24.32
CA ASN A 7 -9.86 12.95 25.43
C ASN A 7 -8.68 12.14 24.88
N ALA A 8 -7.46 12.63 25.15
CA ALA A 8 -6.22 12.01 24.66
C ALA A 8 -6.04 10.57 25.13
N LYS A 9 -6.44 10.26 26.38
CA LYS A 9 -6.39 8.89 26.93
C LYS A 9 -7.29 7.95 26.13
N LEU A 10 -8.53 8.39 25.87
CA LEU A 10 -9.49 7.59 25.09
C LEU A 10 -9.02 7.40 23.64
N LEU A 11 -8.48 8.45 23.00
CA LEU A 11 -7.95 8.36 21.65
C LEU A 11 -6.82 7.34 21.52
N TRP A 12 -5.91 7.32 22.49
CA TRP A 12 -4.79 6.38 22.50
C TRP A 12 -5.27 4.94 22.64
N MET A 13 -6.17 4.68 23.60
CA MET A 13 -6.77 3.34 23.80
C MET A 13 -7.53 2.89 22.55
N GLN A 14 -8.36 3.76 21.96
CA GLN A 14 -9.08 3.45 20.72
C GLN A 14 -8.14 3.17 19.55
N PHE A 15 -7.00 3.85 19.47
CA PHE A 15 -6.01 3.58 18.43
C PHE A 15 -5.37 2.21 18.61
N GLU A 16 -4.81 1.92 19.78
CA GLU A 16 -4.03 0.70 20.00
C GLU A 16 -4.90 -0.55 20.10
N ASP A 17 -6.03 -0.49 20.83
CA ASP A 17 -6.83 -1.69 21.12
C ASP A 17 -7.84 -1.98 20.02
N VAL A 18 -8.29 -0.96 19.28
CA VAL A 18 -9.38 -1.09 18.31
C VAL A 18 -8.90 -0.82 16.89
N LEU A 19 -8.32 0.36 16.62
CA LEU A 19 -8.02 0.78 15.25
C LEU A 19 -6.89 -0.03 14.62
N ALA A 20 -5.76 -0.15 15.30
CA ALA A 20 -4.56 -0.79 14.76
C ALA A 20 -4.80 -2.28 14.42
N PRO A 21 -5.44 -3.09 15.30
CA PRO A 21 -5.81 -4.46 14.95
C PRO A 21 -6.85 -4.52 13.84
N ARG A 22 -7.90 -3.67 13.92
CA ARG A 22 -9.01 -3.68 12.94
C ARG A 22 -8.55 -3.33 11.52
N LEU A 23 -7.57 -2.44 11.38
CA LEU A 23 -7.01 -2.05 10.10
C LEU A 23 -5.80 -2.90 9.67
N GLY A 24 -5.34 -3.83 10.53
CA GLY A 24 -4.17 -4.66 10.26
C GLY A 24 -2.89 -3.85 10.09
N LEU A 25 -2.71 -2.79 10.90
CA LEU A 25 -1.57 -1.89 10.74
C LEU A 25 -0.25 -2.58 11.13
N THR A 26 0.73 -2.48 10.25
CA THR A 26 2.12 -2.87 10.52
C THR A 26 2.77 -1.97 11.57
N VAL A 27 3.89 -2.39 12.14
CA VAL A 27 4.69 -1.59 13.10
C VAL A 27 5.01 -0.20 12.55
N LYS A 28 5.33 -0.11 11.25
CA LYS A 28 5.68 1.16 10.59
C LYS A 28 4.47 2.07 10.43
N GLU A 29 3.31 1.51 10.07
CA GLU A 29 2.06 2.26 9.96
C GLU A 29 1.55 2.72 11.32
N ARG A 30 1.69 1.89 12.36
CA ARG A 30 1.37 2.27 13.75
C ARG A 30 2.26 3.42 14.21
N ALA A 31 3.56 3.36 13.96
CA ALA A 31 4.50 4.44 14.30
C ALA A 31 4.15 5.76 13.59
N VAL A 32 3.86 5.70 12.28
CA VAL A 32 3.44 6.88 11.51
C VAL A 32 2.11 7.43 12.03
N TYR A 33 1.10 6.58 12.23
CA TYR A 33 -0.20 7.01 12.71
C TYR A 33 -0.13 7.62 14.12
N SER A 34 0.60 6.99 15.04
CA SER A 34 0.84 7.49 16.40
C SER A 34 1.46 8.90 16.38
N TYR A 35 2.48 9.11 15.55
CA TYR A 35 3.07 10.43 15.36
C TYR A 35 2.05 11.45 14.88
N LEU A 36 1.31 11.13 13.81
CA LEU A 36 0.31 12.05 13.25
C LEU A 36 -0.80 12.34 14.26
N LEU A 37 -1.30 11.33 14.98
CA LEU A 37 -2.33 11.44 16.02
C LEU A 37 -1.90 12.39 17.14
N ARG A 38 -0.65 12.28 17.61
CA ARG A 38 -0.10 13.19 18.63
C ARG A 38 -0.03 14.63 18.13
N HIS A 39 0.32 14.86 16.88
CA HIS A 39 0.54 16.20 16.31
C HIS A 39 -0.73 16.84 15.72
N SER A 40 -1.86 16.14 15.76
CA SER A 40 -3.14 16.61 15.22
C SER A 40 -4.28 16.44 16.22
N LEU A 41 -4.85 15.24 16.33
CA LEU A 41 -6.04 14.93 17.12
C LEU A 41 -5.86 15.27 18.60
N VAL A 42 -4.70 14.94 19.18
CA VAL A 42 -4.38 15.26 20.58
C VAL A 42 -4.24 16.78 20.80
N VAL A 43 -3.78 17.51 19.78
CA VAL A 43 -3.65 18.99 19.82
C VAL A 43 -4.99 19.68 19.50
N GLY A 44 -6.03 18.92 19.12
CA GLY A 44 -7.32 19.45 18.69
C GLY A 44 -7.33 19.99 17.26
N LYS A 45 -6.28 19.73 16.46
CA LYS A 45 -6.22 20.11 15.04
C LYS A 45 -6.52 18.89 14.18
N LEU A 46 -7.57 18.94 13.36
CA LEU A 46 -7.87 17.83 12.44
C LEU A 46 -6.92 17.76 11.25
N ARG A 47 -6.27 18.87 10.91
CA ARG A 47 -5.38 19.00 9.75
C ARG A 47 -3.96 19.27 10.22
N LEU A 48 -3.01 18.64 9.56
CA LEU A 48 -1.59 18.92 9.76
C LEU A 48 -0.84 18.87 8.43
N GLN A 49 0.22 19.67 8.34
CA GLN A 49 1.15 19.67 7.22
C GLN A 49 2.47 19.08 7.70
N PHE A 50 3.03 18.13 6.95
CA PHE A 50 4.32 17.55 7.26
C PHE A 50 5.09 17.13 6.01
N ALA A 51 6.42 17.15 6.07
CA ALA A 51 7.26 16.56 5.05
C ALA A 51 7.53 15.08 5.38
N VAL A 52 7.35 14.18 4.41
CA VAL A 52 7.62 12.74 4.58
C VAL A 52 9.06 12.49 5.02
N MET A 53 10.02 13.28 4.51
CA MET A 53 11.42 13.20 4.92
C MET A 53 11.62 13.55 6.40
N SER A 54 10.96 14.61 6.87
CA SER A 54 11.05 15.02 8.28
C SER A 54 10.46 13.95 9.19
N LEU A 55 9.27 13.47 8.84
CA LEU A 55 8.60 12.37 9.54
C LEU A 55 9.48 11.12 9.63
N ALA A 56 10.12 10.74 8.52
CA ALA A 56 11.00 9.58 8.47
C ALA A 56 12.23 9.74 9.38
N ARG A 57 12.84 10.93 9.39
CA ARG A 57 13.96 11.25 10.27
C ARG A 57 13.56 11.14 11.74
N THR A 58 12.42 11.72 12.14
CA THR A 58 11.95 11.67 13.53
C THR A 58 11.64 10.26 14.00
N LEU A 59 11.12 9.40 13.11
CA LEU A 59 10.81 8.01 13.44
C LEU A 59 12.01 7.07 13.33
N GLY A 60 13.17 7.54 12.87
CA GLY A 60 14.33 6.67 12.60
C GLY A 60 14.08 5.65 11.49
N LEU A 61 13.19 5.96 10.55
CA LEU A 61 12.79 5.06 9.46
C LEU A 61 13.31 5.58 8.11
N SER A 62 13.47 4.67 7.15
CA SER A 62 13.75 5.08 5.76
C SER A 62 12.52 5.75 5.12
N ILE A 63 12.78 6.67 4.19
CA ILE A 63 11.74 7.50 3.55
C ILE A 63 10.70 6.66 2.79
N GLY A 64 11.14 5.57 2.12
CA GLY A 64 10.28 4.71 1.32
C GLY A 64 9.14 4.07 2.11
N PRO A 65 9.42 3.32 3.20
CA PRO A 65 8.40 2.76 4.07
C PRO A 65 7.46 3.79 4.70
N VAL A 66 7.97 4.96 5.09
CA VAL A 66 7.12 6.03 5.65
C VAL A 66 6.18 6.59 4.60
N ARG A 67 6.67 6.81 3.37
CA ARG A 67 5.84 7.21 2.23
C ARG A 67 4.75 6.18 1.95
N GLN A 68 5.09 4.89 2.00
CA GLN A 68 4.14 3.82 1.79
C GLN A 68 3.10 3.73 2.92
N ALA A 69 3.52 3.91 4.17
CA ALA A 69 2.62 3.95 5.32
C ALA A 69 1.60 5.09 5.21
N VAL A 70 2.03 6.30 4.84
CA VAL A 70 1.12 7.44 4.63
C VAL A 70 0.09 7.14 3.53
N ARG A 71 0.51 6.54 2.41
CA ARG A 71 -0.39 6.13 1.33
C ARG A 71 -1.38 5.06 1.80
N ARG A 72 -0.90 4.07 2.56
CA ARG A 72 -1.74 2.99 3.06
C ARG A 72 -2.78 3.49 4.07
N LEU A 73 -2.40 4.43 4.94
CA LEU A 73 -3.33 5.06 5.87
C LEU A 73 -4.40 5.90 5.15
N ASP A 74 -4.05 6.53 4.01
CA ASP A 74 -5.01 7.21 3.12
C ASP A 74 -5.99 6.21 2.47
N GLU A 75 -5.48 5.08 1.94
CA GLU A 75 -6.29 3.99 1.37
C GLU A 75 -7.25 3.36 2.39
N LEU A 76 -6.78 3.15 3.63
CA LEU A 76 -7.58 2.61 4.73
C LEU A 76 -8.57 3.63 5.30
N GLY A 77 -8.49 4.89 4.84
CA GLY A 77 -9.34 5.98 5.29
C GLY A 77 -9.04 6.42 6.72
N ALA A 78 -7.85 6.10 7.25
CA ALA A 78 -7.39 6.55 8.57
C ALA A 78 -6.97 8.03 8.55
N LEU A 79 -6.51 8.50 7.40
CA LEU A 79 -6.31 9.91 7.08
C LEU A 79 -6.81 10.19 5.66
N ARG A 80 -6.89 11.46 5.29
CA ARG A 80 -7.16 11.92 3.93
C ARG A 80 -6.04 12.86 3.51
N VAL A 81 -5.31 12.53 2.46
CA VAL A 81 -4.34 13.45 1.86
C VAL A 81 -5.08 14.50 1.04
N LEU A 82 -5.02 15.76 1.46
CA LEU A 82 -5.65 16.90 0.76
C LEU A 82 -4.71 17.43 -0.33
N GLU A 83 -3.43 17.61 0.00
CA GLU A 83 -2.43 18.14 -0.91
C GLU A 83 -1.12 17.36 -0.82
N ARG A 84 -0.47 17.19 -1.97
CA ARG A 84 0.87 16.61 -2.08
C ARG A 84 1.78 17.64 -2.73
N SER A 85 2.67 18.25 -1.96
CA SER A 85 3.65 19.19 -2.49
C SER A 85 5.08 18.77 -2.11
N LYS A 86 6.06 19.40 -2.75
CA LYS A 86 7.48 19.27 -2.38
C LYS A 86 7.76 19.86 -0.98
N THR A 87 6.96 20.85 -0.55
CA THR A 87 7.11 21.53 0.76
C THR A 87 6.44 20.74 1.89
N GLY A 88 5.46 19.89 1.58
CA GLY A 88 4.80 19.03 2.57
C GLY A 88 3.53 18.37 2.04
N HIS A 89 3.03 17.39 2.78
CA HIS A 89 1.72 16.80 2.57
C HIS A 89 0.76 17.44 3.57
N LEU A 90 -0.33 18.02 3.09
CA LEU A 90 -1.43 18.45 3.93
C LEU A 90 -2.38 17.27 4.07
N VAL A 91 -2.57 16.80 5.31
CA VAL A 91 -3.44 15.67 5.62
C VAL A 91 -4.50 16.07 6.63
N GLU A 92 -5.67 15.48 6.49
CA GLU A 92 -6.76 15.54 7.45
C GLU A 92 -6.91 14.18 8.12
N MET A 93 -6.72 14.13 9.44
CA MET A 93 -6.85 12.90 10.22
C MET A 93 -8.33 12.61 10.47
N ARG A 94 -8.72 11.33 10.37
CA ARG A 94 -10.05 10.89 10.78
C ARG A 94 -10.02 10.38 12.21
N LEU A 95 -11.12 10.63 12.93
CA LEU A 95 -11.28 10.12 14.29
C LEU A 95 -11.43 8.60 14.26
N PRO A 96 -10.78 7.86 15.20
CA PRO A 96 -10.88 6.40 15.27
C PRO A 96 -12.30 5.85 15.18
N GLU A 97 -13.24 6.48 15.88
CA GLU A 97 -14.66 6.12 15.89
C GLU A 97 -15.36 6.28 14.54
N LYS A 98 -14.91 7.26 13.74
CA LYS A 98 -15.51 7.61 12.43
C LYS A 98 -14.85 6.86 11.28
N ILE A 99 -13.78 6.12 11.54
CA ILE A 99 -13.15 5.25 10.54
C ILE A 99 -14.04 4.01 10.42
N ARG A 100 -15.04 4.10 9.54
CA ARG A 100 -15.69 2.91 9.01
C ARG A 100 -14.57 2.12 8.37
N ALA A 101 -14.21 0.98 8.95
CA ALA A 101 -13.38 0.04 8.23
C ALA A 101 -14.07 -0.20 6.90
N ILE A 102 -13.51 0.36 5.83
CA ILE A 102 -13.71 -0.20 4.52
C ILE A 102 -13.16 -1.59 4.73
N ARG A 103 -14.05 -2.58 4.83
CA ARG A 103 -13.64 -3.94 4.54
C ARG A 103 -12.90 -3.78 3.21
N PRO A 104 -11.59 -4.09 3.10
CA PRO A 104 -11.11 -4.48 1.79
C PRO A 104 -12.13 -5.51 1.37
N GLY A 105 -12.83 -5.28 0.25
CA GLY A 105 -13.83 -6.23 -0.22
C GLY A 105 -13.25 -7.62 -0.03
N ARG A 106 -14.03 -8.51 0.60
CA ARG A 106 -13.78 -9.95 0.53
C ARG A 106 -13.45 -10.24 -0.94
N ASN A 107 -12.19 -10.40 -1.27
CA ASN A 107 -11.83 -11.28 -2.37
C ASN A 107 -11.91 -12.65 -1.70
N GLY A 108 -13.00 -13.34 -2.03
CA GLY A 108 -13.66 -14.33 -1.20
C GLY A 108 -12.75 -15.45 -0.74
N ALA A 109 -12.70 -15.65 0.57
CA ALA A 109 -12.68 -16.99 1.11
C ALA A 109 -14.13 -17.50 1.11
N SER A 110 -14.50 -18.18 0.03
CA SER A 110 -15.43 -19.30 0.11
C SER A 110 -14.59 -20.53 -0.17
N GLY A 111 -14.12 -21.16 0.91
CA GLY A 111 -13.82 -22.57 0.86
C GLY A 111 -15.14 -23.29 0.60
N ALA A 112 -15.32 -23.71 -0.65
CA ALA A 112 -16.16 -24.83 -1.00
C ALA A 112 -15.26 -25.77 -1.80
N THR A 113 -14.99 -26.90 -1.18
CA THR A 113 -14.50 -28.13 -1.81
C THR A 113 -15.22 -28.39 -3.13
N GLY A 114 -14.48 -28.51 -4.23
CA GLY A 114 -15.01 -28.98 -5.51
C GLY A 114 -14.31 -28.39 -6.72
N ALA A 115 -13.49 -29.22 -7.37
CA ALA A 115 -13.07 -29.20 -8.76
C ALA A 115 -12.47 -27.92 -9.38
N ALA A 116 -11.33 -28.11 -10.04
CA ALA A 116 -10.64 -27.14 -10.87
C ALA A 116 -11.57 -26.42 -11.87
N GLY A 117 -11.60 -25.10 -11.80
CA GLY A 117 -12.12 -24.24 -12.86
C GLY A 117 -11.16 -23.08 -13.04
N GLU A 118 -10.41 -23.08 -14.15
CA GLU A 118 -9.56 -21.96 -14.54
C GLU A 118 -10.39 -20.66 -14.64
N PRO A 119 -9.90 -19.52 -14.13
CA PRO A 119 -10.54 -18.24 -14.41
C PRO A 119 -10.48 -17.98 -15.92
N PRO A 120 -11.56 -17.46 -16.55
CA PRO A 120 -11.60 -17.25 -17.98
C PRO A 120 -10.47 -16.29 -18.39
N ALA A 121 -9.78 -16.62 -19.49
CA ALA A 121 -8.65 -15.86 -20.01
C ALA A 121 -8.95 -14.36 -20.24
N SER A 122 -10.23 -13.99 -20.40
CA SER A 122 -10.69 -12.61 -20.58
C SER A 122 -10.45 -11.69 -19.37
N THR A 123 -10.43 -12.24 -18.15
CA THR A 123 -10.18 -11.45 -16.92
C THR A 123 -8.70 -11.13 -16.73
N LEU A 124 -7.79 -12.02 -17.17
CA LEU A 124 -6.34 -11.83 -17.04
C LEU A 124 -5.80 -10.75 -17.99
N GLU A 125 -6.42 -10.58 -19.16
CA GLU A 125 -6.00 -9.58 -20.15
C GLU A 125 -6.50 -8.16 -19.87
N THR A 126 -7.58 -8.03 -19.09
CA THR A 126 -8.17 -6.74 -18.72
C THR A 126 -7.67 -6.21 -17.37
N THR A 127 -7.15 -7.09 -16.52
CA THR A 127 -6.63 -6.71 -15.20
C THR A 127 -5.27 -6.01 -15.30
N ASP A 128 -5.11 -4.88 -14.62
CA ASP A 128 -3.83 -4.17 -14.50
C ASP A 128 -2.99 -4.76 -13.35
N PHE A 129 -1.99 -5.57 -13.69
CA PHE A 129 -1.12 -6.25 -12.73
C PHE A 129 -0.09 -5.34 -12.06
N LEU A 130 0.07 -4.09 -12.50
CA LEU A 130 0.90 -3.10 -11.79
C LEU A 130 0.12 -2.36 -10.70
N LYS A 131 -1.21 -2.50 -10.63
CA LYS A 131 -2.06 -1.74 -9.71
C LYS A 131 -1.79 -2.01 -8.23
N THR A 132 -1.54 -3.27 -7.86
CA THR A 132 -1.32 -3.65 -6.45
C THR A 132 -0.10 -4.57 -6.32
N TRP A 133 0.51 -4.59 -5.13
CA TRP A 133 1.63 -5.49 -4.85
C TRP A 133 1.25 -6.97 -4.99
N ALA A 134 0.04 -7.36 -4.58
CA ALA A 134 -0.42 -8.74 -4.69
C ALA A 134 -0.48 -9.21 -6.15
N LEU A 135 -0.90 -8.33 -7.06
CA LEU A 135 -0.91 -8.63 -8.49
C LEU A 135 0.50 -8.70 -9.07
N ARG A 136 1.40 -7.79 -8.68
CA ARG A 136 2.83 -7.86 -9.07
C ARG A 136 3.48 -9.16 -8.58
N LYS A 137 3.19 -9.54 -7.33
CA LYS A 137 3.67 -10.79 -6.74
C LYS A 137 3.16 -12.00 -7.51
N ALA A 138 1.91 -11.99 -7.99
CA ALA A 138 1.39 -13.08 -8.81
C ALA A 138 2.22 -13.31 -10.09
N ILE A 139 2.79 -12.26 -10.69
CA ILE A 139 3.74 -12.40 -11.80
C ILE A 139 5.07 -13.00 -11.31
N HIS A 140 5.64 -12.55 -10.20
CA HIS A 140 6.87 -13.16 -9.67
C HIS A 140 6.70 -14.64 -9.27
N ASP A 141 5.55 -14.99 -8.70
CA ASP A 141 5.20 -16.34 -8.27
C ASP A 141 5.02 -17.28 -9.48
N ARG A 142 4.44 -16.79 -10.58
CA ARG A 142 4.29 -17.54 -11.85
C ARG A 142 5.65 -18.01 -12.37
N GLU A 143 6.67 -17.16 -12.29
CA GLU A 143 8.02 -17.44 -12.76
C GLU A 143 8.84 -18.22 -11.72
N ARG A 144 8.27 -18.51 -10.54
CA ARG A 144 8.90 -19.27 -9.45
C ARG A 144 10.27 -18.71 -9.05
N GLY A 145 10.40 -17.39 -9.11
CA GLY A 145 11.64 -16.67 -8.80
C GLY A 145 12.75 -16.78 -9.86
N ALA A 146 12.45 -17.29 -11.06
CA ALA A 146 13.35 -17.24 -12.19
C ALA A 146 13.18 -15.95 -13.01
N CYS A 147 14.25 -15.50 -13.65
CA CYS A 147 14.18 -14.45 -14.66
C CYS A 147 13.58 -15.02 -15.96
N PHE A 148 12.58 -14.37 -16.53
CA PHE A 148 11.94 -14.77 -17.78
C PHE A 148 12.92 -14.85 -18.96
N TYR A 149 13.94 -13.98 -19.00
CA TYR A 149 14.88 -13.89 -20.11
C TYR A 149 16.05 -14.87 -20.00
N CYS A 150 16.75 -14.86 -18.86
CA CYS A 150 17.95 -15.69 -18.69
C CYS A 150 17.72 -16.98 -17.91
N LEU A 151 16.49 -17.21 -17.43
CA LEU A 151 16.06 -18.40 -16.67
C LEU A 151 16.81 -18.65 -15.35
N ARG A 152 17.78 -17.81 -15.00
CA ARG A 152 18.48 -17.87 -13.71
C ARG A 152 17.51 -17.57 -12.58
N ARG A 153 17.62 -18.34 -11.50
CA ARG A 153 16.98 -17.98 -10.23
C ARG A 153 17.61 -16.73 -9.68
N THR A 154 16.78 -15.77 -9.33
CA THR A 154 17.24 -14.51 -8.78
C THR A 154 16.56 -14.21 -7.45
N PRO A 155 17.28 -13.61 -6.49
CA PRO A 155 16.71 -13.28 -5.19
C PRO A 155 15.66 -12.17 -5.33
N ALA A 156 14.67 -12.16 -4.43
CA ALA A 156 13.51 -11.27 -4.53
C ALA A 156 13.85 -9.76 -4.54
N ASN A 157 15.03 -9.38 -4.04
CA ASN A 157 15.52 -8.01 -4.03
C ASN A 157 16.00 -7.49 -5.39
N VAL A 158 16.26 -8.38 -6.37
CA VAL A 158 16.69 -8.00 -7.72
C VAL A 158 15.66 -8.35 -8.80
N HIS A 159 14.48 -8.83 -8.39
CA HIS A 159 13.34 -9.01 -9.29
C HIS A 159 12.73 -7.66 -9.66
N CYS A 160 12.46 -7.52 -10.95
CA CYS A 160 11.69 -6.43 -11.52
C CYS A 160 10.64 -6.99 -12.47
N LEU A 161 9.62 -6.18 -12.75
CA LEU A 161 8.62 -6.50 -13.75
C LEU A 161 8.93 -5.74 -15.02
N ASP A 162 8.80 -6.43 -16.15
CA ASP A 162 9.02 -5.87 -17.47
C ASP A 162 7.88 -6.21 -18.44
N HIS A 163 7.68 -5.36 -19.44
CA HIS A 163 6.63 -5.49 -20.45
C HIS A 163 7.16 -6.14 -21.72
N VAL A 164 6.83 -7.41 -22.01
CA VAL A 164 7.28 -8.10 -23.22
C VAL A 164 7.03 -7.27 -24.49
N VAL A 165 5.81 -6.75 -24.64
CA VAL A 165 5.47 -5.67 -25.58
C VAL A 165 5.62 -4.34 -24.86
N PRO A 166 6.55 -3.45 -25.26
CA PRO A 166 6.77 -2.17 -24.61
C PRO A 166 5.53 -1.27 -24.61
N ARG A 167 5.40 -0.39 -23.61
CA ARG A 167 4.30 0.58 -23.53
C ARG A 167 4.21 1.52 -24.73
N VAL A 168 5.35 1.85 -25.36
CA VAL A 168 5.39 2.70 -26.57
C VAL A 168 4.68 2.04 -27.76
N ARG A 169 4.57 0.71 -27.77
CA ARG A 169 3.83 -0.09 -28.76
C ARG A 169 2.47 -0.56 -28.21
N LEU A 170 1.88 0.21 -27.30
CA LEU A 170 0.58 -0.06 -26.67
C LEU A 170 0.54 -1.36 -25.84
N GLY A 171 1.69 -1.82 -25.33
CA GLY A 171 1.75 -2.93 -24.41
C GLY A 171 0.96 -2.68 -23.12
N ARG A 172 0.03 -3.58 -22.80
CA ARG A 172 -0.84 -3.50 -21.61
C ARG A 172 -0.14 -4.00 -20.35
N ASN A 173 -0.66 -3.62 -19.19
CA ASN A 173 -0.23 -4.17 -17.90
C ASN A 173 -0.91 -5.53 -17.60
N SER A 174 -1.15 -6.35 -18.62
CA SER A 174 -1.88 -7.61 -18.46
C SER A 174 -1.00 -8.73 -17.94
N TYR A 175 -1.64 -9.82 -17.52
CA TYR A 175 -0.94 -11.02 -17.07
C TYR A 175 0.06 -11.53 -18.12
N ARG A 176 -0.34 -11.60 -19.40
CA ARG A 176 0.53 -12.14 -20.46
C ARG A 176 1.65 -11.21 -20.88
N ASN A 177 1.47 -9.90 -20.74
CA ASN A 177 2.46 -8.94 -21.21
C ASN A 177 3.51 -8.61 -20.14
N LEU A 178 3.22 -8.76 -18.86
CA LEU A 178 4.18 -8.54 -17.79
C LEU A 178 4.93 -9.81 -17.45
N VAL A 179 6.25 -9.71 -17.26
CA VAL A 179 7.13 -10.81 -16.89
C VAL A 179 8.05 -10.43 -15.73
N SER A 180 8.38 -11.41 -14.89
CA SER A 180 9.42 -11.27 -13.87
C SER A 180 10.81 -11.41 -14.49
N CYS A 181 11.67 -10.42 -14.32
CA CYS A 181 13.04 -10.48 -14.83
C CYS A 181 14.06 -9.96 -13.81
N CYS A 182 15.34 -10.25 -14.06
CA CYS A 182 16.43 -9.70 -13.27
C CYS A 182 16.81 -8.29 -13.77
N LEU A 183 17.37 -7.49 -12.86
CA LEU A 183 17.80 -6.12 -13.17
C LEU A 183 18.76 -6.05 -14.37
N GLU A 184 19.66 -7.04 -14.52
CA GLU A 184 20.60 -7.13 -15.65
C GLU A 184 19.88 -7.26 -16.99
N CYS A 185 18.90 -8.17 -17.09
CA CYS A 185 18.13 -8.36 -18.32
C CYS A 185 17.23 -7.17 -18.61
N ASN A 186 16.61 -6.58 -17.58
CA ASN A 186 15.75 -5.42 -17.74
C ASN A 186 16.52 -4.19 -18.24
N THR A 187 17.77 -4.01 -17.79
CA THR A 187 18.65 -2.90 -18.21
C THR A 187 19.16 -3.07 -19.65
N ARG A 188 19.26 -4.30 -20.15
CA ARG A 188 19.77 -4.60 -21.50
C ARG A 188 18.72 -4.45 -22.62
N LYS A 189 17.46 -4.25 -22.24
CA LYS A 189 16.33 -4.12 -23.13
C LYS A 189 16.16 -2.67 -23.58
#